data_AF-A0A1I7V449-F1
#
_entry.id   AF-A0A1I7V449-F1
#
_cell.length_a   1.000
_cell.length_b   1.000
_cell.length_c   1.000
_cell.angle_alpha   90.00
_cell.angle_beta   90.00
_cell.angle_gamma   90.00
#
_symmetry.space_group_name_H-M   'P 1'
#
loop_
_entity.id
_entity.type
_entity.pdbx_description
1 polymer ?
#
loop_
_entity_poly.entity_id
_entity_poly.type
_entity_poly.pdbx_seq_one_letter_code
_entity_poly.pdbx_strand_id
1 'polypeptide(L)'
;MAREKKRAFRAGKFPEDIITKDMIREMTCTIDCAPGTPDYKEFKVTEGMLFTKVPKSMSPPIEYCDHLLKINGISITSRKQMLDVIYKVASTNKSHYMVFTVRRVIYVEKIDNRSVPSNASIRKPDTKNKTVKPNFGYAYYKVVLIYFPRSKLGINVKSYADVVYVESTDNSWGSTTRRFLFLGDAILKVDDTEIQDVQTAQAAIRNGFQKNGIITLIIERAIDQASNCFVRNVLSWSKVIDPHIPADVRQICAERLALYEKDGFAEPVPIFKGYTKDYSKSGRVSVTSLIEVKTIGSEQFNPISLLKVPDFSNPDYKNK
;
A
#
# COMPACT_ATOMS: atom_id res chain seq x y z
N MET A 1 20.95 -1.80 -15.68
CA MET A 1 20.36 -1.04 -16.81
C MET A 1 21.37 0.00 -17.31
N ALA A 2 21.68 0.05 -18.60
CA ALA A 2 22.61 1.04 -19.18
C ALA A 2 22.12 2.48 -18.94
N ARG A 3 23.04 3.42 -18.68
CA ARG A 3 22.78 4.85 -18.36
C ARG A 3 21.84 5.53 -19.37
N GLU A 4 21.92 5.13 -20.62
CA GLU A 4 21.10 5.62 -21.73
C GLU A 4 19.62 5.19 -21.63
N LYS A 5 19.35 3.96 -21.19
CA LYS A 5 17.98 3.47 -20.96
C LYS A 5 17.29 4.25 -19.84
N LYS A 6 18.02 4.55 -18.76
CA LYS A 6 17.52 5.42 -17.68
C LYS A 6 17.24 6.84 -18.18
N ARG A 7 18.02 7.35 -19.14
CA ARG A 7 17.81 8.69 -19.76
C ARG A 7 16.59 8.70 -20.68
N ALA A 8 16.43 7.70 -21.54
CA ALA A 8 15.27 7.55 -22.43
C ALA A 8 13.97 7.38 -21.64
N PHE A 9 14.01 6.58 -20.58
CA PHE A 9 12.88 6.42 -19.66
C PHE A 9 12.53 7.74 -18.97
N ARG A 10 13.52 8.49 -18.44
CA ARG A 10 13.32 9.83 -17.87
C ARG A 10 12.78 10.86 -18.87
N ALA A 11 13.11 10.72 -20.15
CA ALA A 11 12.55 11.53 -21.24
C ALA A 11 11.08 11.19 -21.55
N GLY A 12 10.51 10.16 -20.89
CA GLY A 12 9.12 9.75 -21.09
C GLY A 12 8.93 8.99 -22.40
N LYS A 13 9.96 8.29 -22.88
CA LYS A 13 9.82 7.31 -23.95
C LYS A 13 9.13 6.06 -23.42
N PHE A 14 8.23 5.49 -24.22
CA PHE A 14 7.56 4.24 -23.86
C PHE A 14 8.62 3.11 -23.79
N PRO A 15 8.74 2.38 -22.68
CA PRO A 15 9.83 1.43 -22.49
C PRO A 15 9.54 0.09 -23.18
N GLU A 16 9.52 0.07 -24.51
CA GLU A 16 9.24 -1.12 -25.33
C GLU A 16 10.21 -2.29 -25.05
N ASP A 17 11.45 -1.98 -24.67
CA ASP A 17 12.45 -2.98 -24.30
C ASP A 17 12.14 -3.73 -23.00
N ILE A 18 11.33 -3.14 -22.13
CA ILE A 18 11.04 -3.68 -20.79
C ILE A 18 9.62 -4.21 -20.69
N ILE A 19 8.71 -3.67 -21.52
CA ILE A 19 7.32 -4.11 -21.60
C ILE A 19 7.20 -5.13 -22.72
N THR A 20 6.96 -6.38 -22.36
CA THR A 20 6.73 -7.45 -23.33
C THR A 20 5.37 -7.26 -24.03
N LYS A 21 5.20 -7.83 -25.23
CA LYS A 21 4.01 -7.62 -26.06
C LYS A 21 2.70 -8.04 -25.38
N ASP A 22 2.77 -9.03 -24.50
CA ASP A 22 1.66 -9.55 -23.68
C ASP A 22 1.22 -8.57 -22.58
N MET A 23 2.07 -7.62 -22.19
CA MET A 23 1.75 -6.59 -21.19
C MET A 23 1.10 -5.33 -21.80
N ILE A 24 0.96 -5.28 -23.12
CA ILE A 24 0.43 -4.12 -23.86
C ILE A 24 -0.89 -4.50 -24.50
N ARG A 25 -1.90 -3.66 -24.29
CA ARG A 25 -3.16 -3.74 -25.03
C ARG A 25 -3.29 -2.53 -25.91
N GLU A 26 -3.46 -2.76 -27.20
CA GLU A 26 -3.92 -1.72 -28.12
C GLU A 26 -5.43 -1.54 -27.96
N MET A 27 -5.86 -0.30 -27.78
CA MET A 27 -7.23 0.06 -27.52
C MET A 27 -7.63 1.22 -28.42
N THR A 28 -8.86 1.18 -28.92
CA THR A 28 -9.46 2.27 -29.68
C THR A 28 -10.57 2.88 -28.85
N CYS A 29 -10.45 4.16 -28.56
CA CYS A 29 -11.38 4.94 -27.76
C CYS A 29 -12.09 5.95 -28.66
N THR A 30 -13.42 5.85 -28.76
CA THR A 30 -14.25 6.84 -29.45
C THR A 30 -14.84 7.79 -28.41
N ILE A 31 -14.71 9.09 -28.65
CA ILE A 31 -15.17 10.14 -27.72
C ILE A 31 -16.00 11.16 -28.49
N ASP A 32 -17.19 11.44 -27.96
CA ASP A 32 -18.13 12.41 -28.50
C ASP A 32 -17.70 13.82 -28.10
N CYS A 33 -17.49 14.67 -29.09
CA CYS A 33 -17.01 16.03 -28.89
C CYS A 33 -18.09 17.04 -29.32
N ALA A 34 -18.37 17.99 -28.44
CA ALA A 34 -19.21 19.13 -28.74
C ALA A 34 -18.53 20.04 -29.79
N PRO A 35 -19.29 20.90 -30.50
CA PRO A 35 -18.74 21.91 -31.40
C PRO A 35 -17.60 22.71 -30.76
N GLY A 36 -16.46 22.83 -31.46
CA GLY A 36 -15.31 23.60 -30.99
C GLY A 36 -14.47 22.92 -29.91
N THR A 37 -14.81 21.70 -29.48
CA THR A 37 -14.05 20.90 -28.50
C THR A 37 -13.32 19.75 -29.18
N PRO A 38 -12.29 19.14 -28.57
CA PRO A 38 -11.61 19.57 -27.35
C PRO A 38 -10.64 20.74 -27.58
N ASP A 39 -10.32 21.49 -26.52
CA ASP A 39 -9.21 22.45 -26.56
C ASP A 39 -7.88 21.69 -26.68
N TYR A 40 -7.27 21.77 -27.87
CA TYR A 40 -5.98 21.14 -28.17
C TYR A 40 -4.87 21.57 -27.19
N LYS A 41 -4.96 22.76 -26.58
CA LYS A 41 -3.96 23.26 -25.62
C LYS A 41 -3.97 22.52 -24.29
N GLU A 42 -5.07 21.85 -23.95
CA GLU A 42 -5.17 21.07 -22.72
C GLU A 42 -4.39 19.75 -22.79
N PHE A 43 -4.13 19.25 -23.99
CA PHE A 43 -3.36 18.03 -24.18
C PHE A 43 -1.88 18.25 -23.91
N LYS A 44 -1.33 17.39 -23.06
CA LYS A 44 0.12 17.32 -22.82
C LYS A 44 0.58 15.89 -23.00
N VAL A 45 1.60 15.71 -23.82
CA VAL A 45 2.28 14.43 -24.04
C VAL A 45 3.77 14.54 -23.72
N THR A 46 4.39 13.41 -23.40
CA THR A 46 5.85 13.29 -23.32
C THR A 46 6.48 13.30 -24.72
N GLU A 47 7.81 13.29 -24.81
CA GLU A 47 8.54 13.11 -26.09
C GLU A 47 8.15 11.78 -26.77
N GLY A 48 7.93 10.72 -25.99
CA GLY A 48 7.45 9.42 -26.46
C GLY A 48 5.93 9.31 -26.58
N MET A 49 5.21 10.41 -26.77
CA MET A 49 3.76 10.42 -27.03
C MET A 49 2.89 9.79 -25.91
N LEU A 50 3.34 9.81 -24.66
CA LEU A 50 2.53 9.37 -23.52
C LEU A 50 1.67 10.51 -23.00
N PHE A 51 0.38 10.29 -22.80
CA PHE A 51 -0.50 11.28 -22.21
C PHE A 51 -0.12 11.59 -20.77
N THR A 52 0.17 12.87 -20.51
CA THR A 52 0.40 13.41 -19.16
C THR A 52 -0.74 14.30 -18.70
N LYS A 53 -1.50 14.89 -19.63
CA LYS A 53 -2.73 15.63 -19.37
C LYS A 53 -3.65 15.50 -20.60
N VAL A 54 -4.95 15.35 -20.34
CA VAL A 54 -6.03 15.40 -21.32
C VAL A 54 -7.18 16.25 -20.76
N PRO A 55 -8.08 16.75 -21.61
CA PRO A 55 -9.32 17.38 -21.16
C PRO A 55 -10.14 16.45 -20.26
N LYS A 56 -10.79 17.00 -19.24
CA LYS A 56 -11.61 16.21 -18.29
C LYS A 56 -12.74 15.45 -19.00
N SER A 57 -13.31 16.03 -20.06
CA SER A 57 -14.36 15.39 -20.88
C SER A 57 -13.90 14.13 -21.62
N MET A 58 -12.59 13.90 -21.72
CA MET A 58 -12.01 12.76 -22.43
C MET A 58 -11.46 11.67 -21.50
N SER A 59 -11.63 11.86 -20.19
CA SER A 59 -11.12 10.97 -19.14
C SER A 59 -12.26 10.61 -18.17
N PRO A 60 -12.69 9.34 -18.10
CA PRO A 60 -12.39 8.22 -19.01
C PRO A 60 -12.95 8.46 -20.42
N PRO A 61 -12.49 7.76 -21.49
CA PRO A 61 -11.74 6.49 -21.49
C PRO A 61 -10.20 6.60 -21.62
N ILE A 62 -9.64 7.76 -21.99
CA ILE A 62 -8.18 7.92 -22.04
C ILE A 62 -7.65 7.96 -20.62
N GLU A 63 -6.47 7.38 -20.38
CA GLU A 63 -5.83 7.36 -19.07
C GLU A 63 -4.39 7.89 -19.10
N TYR A 64 -3.86 8.16 -17.91
CA TYR A 64 -2.50 8.61 -17.75
C TYR A 64 -1.49 7.56 -18.22
N CYS A 65 -0.49 8.03 -18.96
CA CYS A 65 0.54 7.25 -19.62
C CYS A 65 0.05 6.25 -20.67
N ASP A 66 -1.15 6.46 -21.22
CA ASP A 66 -1.52 5.86 -22.49
C ASP A 66 -0.59 6.38 -23.60
N HIS A 67 -0.05 5.46 -24.38
CA HIS A 67 0.82 5.77 -25.52
C HIS A 67 -0.03 6.03 -26.75
N LEU A 68 -0.03 7.26 -27.24
CA LEU A 68 -0.81 7.66 -28.40
C LEU A 68 -0.18 7.12 -29.70
N LEU A 69 -0.95 6.38 -30.49
CA LEU A 69 -0.55 5.90 -31.81
C LEU A 69 -1.25 6.66 -32.94
N LYS A 70 -2.58 6.76 -32.87
CA LYS A 70 -3.39 7.33 -33.96
C LYS A 70 -4.52 8.21 -33.43
N ILE A 71 -4.87 9.22 -34.22
CA ILE A 71 -6.08 10.02 -34.05
C ILE A 71 -6.87 9.97 -35.36
N ASN A 72 -8.12 9.53 -35.32
CA ASN A 72 -8.99 9.36 -36.49
C ASN A 72 -8.32 8.56 -37.62
N GLY A 73 -7.57 7.51 -37.25
CA GLY A 73 -6.82 6.67 -38.19
C GLY A 73 -5.48 7.25 -38.66
N ILE A 74 -5.20 8.53 -38.41
CA ILE A 74 -3.93 9.18 -38.77
C ILE A 74 -2.87 8.83 -37.73
N SER A 75 -1.75 8.25 -38.16
CA SER A 75 -0.62 7.94 -37.29
C SER A 75 0.08 9.21 -36.81
N ILE A 76 0.27 9.31 -35.49
CA ILE A 76 0.84 10.48 -34.83
C ILE A 76 2.23 10.12 -34.31
N THR A 77 3.26 10.81 -34.80
CA THR A 77 4.65 10.59 -34.38
C THR A 77 5.23 11.77 -33.62
N SER A 78 4.58 12.94 -33.67
CA SER A 78 5.06 14.14 -33.00
C SER A 78 3.95 14.91 -32.30
N ARG A 79 4.33 15.63 -31.24
CA ARG A 79 3.42 16.51 -30.50
C ARG A 79 2.79 17.58 -31.40
N LYS A 80 3.55 18.16 -32.33
CA LYS A 80 3.03 19.18 -33.26
C LYS A 80 1.93 18.58 -34.13
N GLN A 81 2.18 17.42 -34.72
CA GLN A 81 1.20 16.72 -35.55
C GLN A 81 -0.07 16.36 -34.76
N MET A 82 0.07 15.92 -33.50
CA MET A 82 -1.06 15.68 -32.61
C MET A 82 -1.94 16.92 -32.45
N LEU A 83 -1.33 18.07 -32.10
CA LEU A 83 -2.05 19.32 -31.88
C LEU A 83 -2.70 19.82 -33.17
N ASP A 84 -2.01 19.71 -34.31
CA ASP A 84 -2.54 20.12 -35.61
C ASP A 84 -3.76 19.29 -36.02
N VAL A 85 -3.75 17.98 -35.78
CA VAL A 85 -4.90 17.10 -36.06
C VAL A 85 -6.09 17.45 -35.18
N ILE A 86 -5.88 17.63 -33.87
CA ILE A 86 -6.95 18.00 -32.93
C ILE A 86 -7.51 19.38 -33.29
N TYR A 87 -6.65 20.35 -33.56
CA TYR A 87 -7.05 21.71 -33.93
C TYR A 87 -7.88 21.71 -35.22
N LYS A 88 -7.45 20.99 -36.26
CA LYS A 88 -8.20 20.91 -37.53
C LYS A 88 -9.61 20.39 -37.31
N VAL A 89 -9.77 19.32 -36.52
CA VAL A 89 -11.08 18.75 -36.24
C VAL A 89 -11.94 19.71 -35.40
N ALA A 90 -11.39 20.27 -34.32
CA ALA A 90 -12.11 21.22 -33.46
C ALA A 90 -12.50 22.52 -34.19
N SER A 91 -11.65 23.01 -35.10
CA SER A 91 -11.86 24.26 -35.86
C SER A 91 -13.07 24.22 -36.79
N THR A 92 -13.55 23.03 -37.16
CA THR A 92 -14.78 22.89 -37.96
C THR A 92 -16.04 23.35 -37.22
N ASN A 93 -15.97 23.52 -35.89
CA ASN A 93 -17.05 23.95 -35.01
C ASN A 93 -18.37 23.16 -35.22
N LYS A 94 -18.24 21.87 -35.50
CA LYS A 94 -19.35 20.91 -35.59
C LYS A 94 -19.18 19.83 -34.52
N SER A 95 -20.29 19.20 -34.12
CA SER A 95 -20.21 17.98 -33.34
C SER A 95 -19.48 16.90 -34.14
N HIS A 96 -18.59 16.17 -33.48
CA HIS A 96 -17.78 15.16 -34.13
C HIS A 96 -17.33 14.09 -33.15
N TYR A 97 -16.85 12.98 -33.70
CA TYR A 97 -16.21 11.93 -32.93
C TYR A 97 -14.70 12.05 -33.06
N MET A 98 -14.01 11.88 -31.95
CA MET A 98 -12.57 11.66 -31.94
C MET A 98 -12.26 10.22 -31.60
N VAL A 99 -11.54 9.54 -32.49
CA VAL A 99 -11.12 8.15 -32.32
C VAL A 99 -9.63 8.12 -32.02
N PHE A 100 -9.28 7.78 -30.78
CA PHE A 100 -7.90 7.62 -30.34
C PHE A 100 -7.51 6.15 -30.34
N THR A 101 -6.44 5.80 -31.04
CA THR A 101 -5.79 4.48 -30.89
C THR A 101 -4.60 4.63 -29.96
N VAL A 102 -4.64 3.94 -28.83
CA VAL A 102 -3.61 4.00 -27.78
C VAL A 102 -3.09 2.62 -27.42
N ARG A 103 -1.83 2.55 -26.99
CA ARG A 103 -1.27 1.39 -26.30
C ARG A 103 -1.27 1.65 -24.80
N ARG A 104 -1.92 0.77 -24.05
CA ARG A 104 -1.98 0.82 -22.60
C ARG A 104 -1.26 -0.38 -22.00
N VAL A 105 -0.49 -0.14 -20.95
CA VAL A 105 0.12 -1.22 -20.17
C VAL A 105 -0.94 -1.79 -19.23
N ILE A 106 -1.24 -3.08 -19.37
CA ILE A 106 -2.15 -3.81 -18.51
C ILE A 106 -1.50 -5.15 -18.22
N TYR A 107 -0.97 -5.32 -17.02
CA TYR A 107 -0.47 -6.64 -16.60
C TYR A 107 -0.91 -6.94 -15.16
N VAL A 108 -1.99 -7.71 -15.09
CA VAL A 108 -2.51 -8.35 -13.89
C VAL A 108 -2.81 -9.79 -14.28
N GLU A 109 -2.06 -10.72 -13.72
CA GLU A 109 -2.21 -12.15 -13.99
C GLU A 109 -2.64 -12.86 -12.72
N LYS A 110 -3.70 -13.66 -12.79
CA LYS A 110 -4.05 -14.54 -11.66
C LYS A 110 -3.04 -15.66 -11.58
N ILE A 111 -2.41 -15.84 -10.43
CA ILE A 111 -1.40 -16.88 -10.23
C ILE A 111 -1.98 -18.09 -9.52
N ASP A 112 -1.36 -19.25 -9.74
CA ASP A 112 -1.72 -20.50 -9.07
C ASP A 112 -1.27 -20.48 -7.60
N ASN A 113 -2.07 -21.11 -6.75
CA ASN A 113 -1.82 -21.28 -5.31
C ASN A 113 -0.44 -21.90 -4.99
N ARG A 114 0.18 -22.65 -5.92
CA ARG A 114 1.53 -23.21 -5.73
C ARG A 114 2.63 -22.15 -5.81
N SER A 115 2.41 -21.09 -6.58
CA SER A 115 3.39 -20.03 -6.87
C SER A 115 3.35 -18.86 -5.88
N VAL A 116 2.48 -18.92 -4.88
CA VAL A 116 2.32 -17.87 -3.87
C VAL A 116 3.48 -17.88 -2.85
N PRO A 117 3.86 -16.71 -2.32
CA PRO A 117 4.92 -16.59 -1.31
C PRO A 117 4.53 -17.23 0.03
N SER A 118 5.51 -17.37 0.92
CA SER A 118 5.34 -18.10 2.18
C SER A 118 4.36 -17.42 3.14
N ASN A 119 4.26 -16.10 3.06
CA ASN A 119 3.39 -15.25 3.88
C ASN A 119 1.93 -15.19 3.39
N ALA A 120 1.59 -15.88 2.29
CA ALA A 120 0.22 -15.97 1.77
C ALA A 120 -0.74 -16.67 2.73
N SER A 121 -2.00 -16.23 2.77
CA SER A 121 -3.00 -16.75 3.71
C SER A 121 -3.24 -18.26 3.55
N ILE A 122 -3.22 -18.77 2.31
CA ILE A 122 -3.38 -20.21 2.03
C ILE A 122 -2.26 -21.08 2.61
N ARG A 123 -1.10 -20.50 2.96
CA ARG A 123 0.02 -21.21 3.59
C ARG A 123 -0.08 -21.19 5.11
N LYS A 124 -0.97 -20.39 5.68
CA LYS A 124 -1.16 -20.26 7.13
C LYS A 124 -2.05 -21.38 7.66
N PRO A 125 -1.83 -21.84 8.90
CA PRO A 125 -2.66 -22.87 9.51
C PRO A 125 -4.11 -22.39 9.65
N ASP A 126 -5.05 -23.33 9.55
CA ASP A 126 -6.45 -23.02 9.76
C ASP A 126 -6.72 -22.65 11.22
N THR A 127 -7.66 -21.73 11.44
CA THR A 127 -8.01 -21.29 12.78
C THR A 127 -9.48 -20.91 12.86
N LYS A 128 -10.13 -21.32 13.96
CA LYS A 128 -11.54 -21.00 14.21
C LYS A 128 -11.73 -19.58 14.79
N ASN A 129 -10.64 -18.88 15.10
CA ASN A 129 -10.71 -17.56 15.70
C ASN A 129 -11.00 -16.48 14.64
N LYS A 130 -12.15 -15.82 14.75
CA LYS A 130 -12.59 -14.75 13.83
C LYS A 130 -11.71 -13.50 13.85
N THR A 131 -10.87 -13.32 14.87
CA THR A 131 -9.90 -12.21 14.92
C THR A 131 -8.63 -12.51 14.14
N VAL A 132 -8.41 -13.76 13.76
CA VAL A 132 -7.27 -14.18 12.95
C VAL A 132 -7.69 -14.22 11.48
N LYS A 133 -6.76 -13.86 10.60
CA LYS A 133 -6.97 -13.85 9.15
C LYS A 133 -7.38 -15.25 8.68
N PRO A 134 -8.52 -15.40 7.95
CA PRO A 134 -8.88 -16.66 7.31
C PRO A 134 -7.75 -17.14 6.39
N ASN A 135 -7.58 -18.45 6.24
CA ASN A 135 -6.63 -19.03 5.27
C ASN A 135 -7.26 -19.33 3.90
N PHE A 136 -8.57 -19.12 3.75
CA PHE A 136 -9.35 -19.38 2.55
C PHE A 136 -10.07 -18.12 2.03
N GLY A 137 -10.63 -18.20 0.83
CA GLY A 137 -11.46 -17.14 0.26
C GLY A 137 -10.69 -16.03 -0.47
N TYR A 138 -9.40 -16.25 -0.74
CA TYR A 138 -8.54 -15.30 -1.43
C TYR A 138 -8.15 -15.77 -2.84
N ALA A 139 -7.90 -14.82 -3.74
CA ALA A 139 -7.17 -15.06 -4.98
C ALA A 139 -5.87 -14.27 -5.01
N TYR A 140 -4.93 -14.79 -5.75
CA TYR A 140 -3.59 -14.25 -5.86
C TYR A 140 -3.35 -13.71 -7.25
N TYR A 141 -2.74 -12.53 -7.32
CA TYR A 141 -2.44 -11.87 -8.58
C TYR A 141 -0.99 -11.41 -8.59
N LYS A 142 -0.35 -11.60 -9.74
CA LYS A 142 0.91 -10.96 -10.10
C LYS A 142 0.59 -9.69 -10.87
N VAL A 143 1.05 -8.57 -10.33
CA VAL A 143 0.82 -7.23 -10.87
C VAL A 143 2.15 -6.63 -11.24
N VAL A 144 2.29 -6.06 -12.43
CA VAL A 144 3.51 -5.33 -12.79
C VAL A 144 3.22 -3.85 -12.84
N LEU A 145 3.95 -3.08 -12.03
CA LEU A 145 3.88 -1.63 -11.98
C LEU A 145 5.09 -1.03 -12.66
N ILE A 146 4.84 -0.01 -13.47
CA ILE A 146 5.86 0.73 -14.22
C ILE A 146 5.85 2.18 -13.74
N TYR A 147 7.02 2.67 -13.36
CA TYR A 147 7.16 4.05 -12.90
C TYR A 147 7.33 5.01 -14.07
N PHE A 148 6.25 5.60 -14.56
CA PHE A 148 6.40 6.63 -15.58
C PHE A 148 6.99 7.93 -14.99
N PRO A 149 7.80 8.70 -15.73
CA PRO A 149 8.33 9.97 -15.23
C PRO A 149 7.20 10.93 -14.87
N ARG A 150 7.32 11.59 -13.72
CA ARG A 150 6.31 12.51 -13.16
C ARG A 150 4.99 11.81 -12.77
N SER A 151 4.95 10.48 -12.79
CA SER A 151 3.82 9.73 -12.24
C SER A 151 3.84 9.78 -10.72
N LYS A 152 2.64 9.71 -10.14
CA LYS A 152 2.46 9.43 -8.73
C LYS A 152 2.18 7.94 -8.60
N LEU A 153 2.83 7.30 -7.64
CA LEU A 153 2.48 5.93 -7.31
C LEU A 153 1.06 5.92 -6.71
N GLY A 154 0.80 6.81 -5.75
CA GLY A 154 -0.55 7.05 -5.27
C GLY A 154 -1.16 5.88 -4.50
N ILE A 155 -0.39 5.22 -3.63
CA ILE A 155 -0.89 4.16 -2.76
C ILE A 155 -0.65 4.57 -1.31
N ASN A 156 -1.66 4.42 -0.47
CA ASN A 156 -1.52 4.41 0.97
C ASN A 156 -1.66 2.98 1.48
N VAL A 157 -0.79 2.60 2.42
CA VAL A 157 -0.71 1.23 2.92
C VAL A 157 -0.71 1.21 4.44
N LYS A 158 -1.23 0.10 4.99
CA LYS A 158 -1.41 -0.10 6.41
C LYS A 158 -0.99 -1.51 6.79
N SER A 159 -0.22 -1.65 7.87
CA SER A 159 0.14 -2.97 8.41
C SER A 159 -0.89 -3.46 9.43
N TYR A 160 -1.27 -4.73 9.33
CA TYR A 160 -2.02 -5.45 10.34
C TYR A 160 -1.58 -6.92 10.38
N ALA A 161 -1.21 -7.41 11.57
CA ALA A 161 -0.77 -8.80 11.79
C ALA A 161 0.27 -9.29 10.75
N ASP A 162 1.38 -8.54 10.64
CA ASP A 162 2.51 -8.82 9.74
C ASP A 162 2.14 -8.95 8.26
N VAL A 163 1.08 -8.24 7.85
CA VAL A 163 0.65 -8.12 6.47
C VAL A 163 0.38 -6.65 6.16
N VAL A 164 0.79 -6.21 4.97
CA VAL A 164 0.57 -4.85 4.47
C VAL A 164 -0.62 -4.83 3.53
N TYR A 165 -1.64 -4.05 3.87
CA TYR A 165 -2.86 -3.86 3.09
C TYR A 165 -2.88 -2.50 2.41
N VAL A 166 -3.47 -2.44 1.23
CA VAL A 166 -3.78 -1.20 0.53
C VAL A 166 -4.96 -0.53 1.22
N GLU A 167 -4.72 0.59 1.90
CA GLU A 167 -5.74 1.34 2.62
C GLU A 167 -6.52 2.26 1.68
N SER A 168 -5.80 2.96 0.81
CA SER A 168 -6.41 3.81 -0.20
C SER A 168 -5.49 3.95 -1.41
N THR A 169 -6.10 4.25 -2.55
CA THR A 169 -5.38 4.59 -3.78
C THR A 169 -5.74 6.02 -4.16
N ASP A 170 -4.75 6.80 -4.60
CA ASP A 170 -4.96 8.10 -5.19
C ASP A 170 -5.76 7.91 -6.48
N ASN A 171 -6.94 8.52 -6.54
CA ASN A 171 -7.81 8.47 -7.72
C ASN A 171 -7.51 9.60 -8.72
N SER A 172 -6.51 10.44 -8.45
CA SER A 172 -6.08 11.49 -9.36
C SER A 172 -5.54 10.92 -10.68
N TRP A 173 -5.61 11.73 -11.75
CA TRP A 173 -5.14 11.38 -13.09
C TRP A 173 -3.72 10.82 -13.09
N GLY A 174 -2.81 11.36 -12.28
CA GLY A 174 -1.40 10.96 -12.27
C GLY A 174 -1.09 9.66 -11.53
N SER A 175 -2.09 8.99 -10.96
CA SER A 175 -1.92 7.76 -10.19
C SER A 175 -1.79 6.54 -11.10
N THR A 176 -0.65 5.86 -11.01
CA THR A 176 -0.40 4.65 -11.81
C THR A 176 -1.03 3.39 -11.23
N THR A 177 -1.37 3.40 -9.94
CA THR A 177 -1.74 2.19 -9.18
C THR A 177 -3.24 2.00 -9.08
N ARG A 178 -4.03 3.06 -9.33
CA ARG A 178 -5.50 3.05 -9.41
C ARG A 178 -6.05 1.92 -10.29
N ARG A 179 -5.31 1.53 -11.33
CA ARG A 179 -5.69 0.46 -12.26
C ARG A 179 -5.49 -0.95 -11.73
N PHE A 180 -4.50 -1.13 -10.86
CA PHE A 180 -3.91 -2.43 -10.60
C PHE A 180 -4.23 -2.93 -9.20
N LEU A 181 -4.33 -2.00 -8.25
CA LEU A 181 -4.57 -2.27 -6.84
C LEU A 181 -5.96 -1.79 -6.46
N PHE A 182 -6.66 -2.60 -5.68
CA PHE A 182 -7.90 -2.22 -5.03
C PHE A 182 -7.71 -2.07 -3.53
N LEU A 183 -8.64 -1.33 -2.93
CA LEU A 183 -8.73 -1.16 -1.49
C LEU A 183 -8.89 -2.53 -0.82
N GLY A 184 -8.03 -2.82 0.15
CA GLY A 184 -7.99 -4.09 0.86
C GLY A 184 -7.09 -5.16 0.24
N ASP A 185 -6.47 -4.93 -0.92
CA ASP A 185 -5.45 -5.85 -1.45
C ASP A 185 -4.27 -5.95 -0.48
N ALA A 186 -3.83 -7.16 -0.17
CA ALA A 186 -2.66 -7.42 0.65
C ALA A 186 -1.42 -7.57 -0.24
N ILE A 187 -0.37 -6.79 0.02
CA ILE A 187 0.91 -6.87 -0.68
C ILE A 187 1.75 -7.93 0.02
N LEU A 188 1.98 -9.06 -0.67
CA LEU A 188 2.72 -10.19 -0.12
C LEU A 188 4.20 -10.16 -0.50
N LYS A 189 4.50 -9.79 -1.74
CA LYS A 189 5.87 -9.78 -2.27
C LYS A 189 6.06 -8.62 -3.23
N VAL A 190 7.22 -7.98 -3.16
CA VAL A 190 7.69 -6.97 -4.11
C VAL A 190 9.00 -7.46 -4.70
N ASP A 191 9.01 -7.73 -6.01
CA ASP A 191 10.11 -8.41 -6.72
C ASP A 191 10.52 -9.70 -6.01
N ASP A 192 11.71 -9.71 -5.41
CA ASP A 192 12.27 -10.86 -4.68
C ASP A 192 12.06 -10.77 -3.16
N THR A 193 11.50 -9.67 -2.65
CA THR A 193 11.36 -9.39 -1.22
C THR A 193 9.94 -9.69 -0.72
N GLU A 194 9.81 -10.60 0.25
CA GLU A 194 8.54 -10.81 0.96
C GLU A 194 8.26 -9.65 1.92
N ILE A 195 7.01 -9.21 1.97
CA ILE A 195 6.58 -8.03 2.70
C ILE A 195 5.80 -8.45 3.95
N GLN A 196 6.18 -7.89 5.09
CA GLN A 196 5.50 -8.11 6.38
C GLN A 196 5.15 -6.78 7.05
N ASP A 197 5.98 -5.76 6.88
CA ASP A 197 5.83 -4.45 7.47
C ASP A 197 5.85 -3.32 6.43
N VAL A 198 5.38 -2.14 6.86
CA VAL A 198 5.29 -0.96 5.98
C VAL A 198 6.67 -0.46 5.55
N GLN A 199 7.69 -0.54 6.41
CA GLN A 199 9.01 0.00 6.09
C GLN A 199 9.68 -0.84 5.00
N THR A 200 9.63 -2.17 5.12
CA THR A 200 10.13 -3.09 4.09
C THR A 200 9.36 -2.91 2.78
N ALA A 201 8.04 -2.75 2.82
CA ALA A 201 7.23 -2.46 1.62
C ALA A 201 7.70 -1.19 0.91
N GLN A 202 7.85 -0.09 1.66
CA GLN A 202 8.28 1.20 1.12
C GLN A 202 9.70 1.13 0.55
N ALA A 203 10.62 0.46 1.25
CA ALA A 203 12.00 0.30 0.83
C ALA A 203 12.08 -0.55 -0.45
N ALA A 204 11.39 -1.70 -0.50
CA ALA A 204 11.38 -2.60 -1.65
C ALA A 204 10.82 -1.91 -2.91
N ILE A 205 9.69 -1.23 -2.79
CA ILE A 205 9.07 -0.48 -3.89
C ILE A 205 10.01 0.62 -4.40
N ARG A 206 10.60 1.41 -3.49
CA ARG A 206 11.52 2.49 -3.85
C ARG A 206 12.76 1.94 -4.56
N ASN A 207 13.37 0.90 -4.00
CA ASN A 207 14.58 0.29 -4.54
C ASN A 207 14.32 -0.35 -5.91
N GLY A 208 13.20 -1.06 -6.07
CA GLY A 208 12.80 -1.67 -7.33
C GLY A 208 12.62 -0.64 -8.44
N PHE A 209 11.90 0.47 -8.18
CA PHE A 209 11.76 1.54 -9.15
C PHE A 209 13.07 2.28 -9.45
N GLN A 210 13.95 2.49 -8.47
CA GLN A 210 15.26 3.11 -8.71
C GLN A 210 16.20 2.23 -9.54
N LYS A 211 16.13 0.91 -9.36
CA LYS A 211 16.97 -0.07 -10.04
C LYS A 211 16.51 -0.28 -11.48
N ASN A 212 15.24 -0.65 -11.66
CA ASN A 212 14.68 -1.17 -12.91
C ASN A 212 13.59 -0.28 -13.52
N GLY A 213 13.02 0.68 -12.78
CA GLY A 213 11.87 1.47 -13.23
C GLY A 213 10.56 0.68 -13.31
N ILE A 214 10.60 -0.61 -12.98
CA ILE A 214 9.50 -1.56 -12.96
C ILE A 214 9.63 -2.39 -11.70
N ILE A 215 8.48 -2.71 -11.10
CA ILE A 215 8.38 -3.65 -9.99
C ILE A 215 7.28 -4.67 -10.26
N THR A 216 7.47 -5.89 -9.80
CA THR A 216 6.46 -6.93 -9.78
C THR A 216 5.93 -7.08 -8.37
N LEU A 217 4.62 -7.02 -8.20
CA LEU A 217 3.93 -7.28 -6.94
C LEU A 217 3.24 -8.64 -7.02
N ILE A 218 3.29 -9.38 -5.92
CA ILE A 218 2.33 -10.46 -5.67
C ILE A 218 1.35 -9.93 -4.62
N ILE A 219 0.09 -9.86 -5.02
CA ILE A 219 -1.00 -9.40 -4.16
C ILE A 219 -1.98 -10.52 -3.86
N GLU A 220 -2.62 -10.42 -2.73
CA GLU A 220 -3.73 -11.26 -2.32
C GLU A 220 -5.00 -10.42 -2.20
N ARG A 221 -6.07 -10.91 -2.81
CA ARG A 221 -7.37 -10.23 -2.88
C ARG A 221 -8.44 -11.10 -2.27
N ALA A 222 -9.21 -10.52 -1.35
CA ALA A 222 -10.38 -11.17 -0.78
C ALA A 222 -11.49 -11.32 -1.84
N ILE A 223 -12.01 -12.53 -2.00
CA ILE A 223 -13.11 -12.85 -2.92
C ILE A 223 -14.33 -13.28 -2.12
N ASP A 224 -14.14 -14.13 -1.12
CA ASP A 224 -15.23 -14.69 -0.34
C ASP A 224 -15.75 -13.70 0.71
N GLN A 225 -17.01 -13.86 1.14
CA GLN A 225 -17.65 -12.98 2.12
C GLN A 225 -16.88 -12.93 3.45
N ALA A 226 -16.42 -14.08 3.96
CA ALA A 226 -15.67 -14.13 5.22
C ALA A 226 -14.36 -13.35 5.13
N SER A 227 -13.60 -13.57 4.05
CA SER A 227 -12.34 -12.88 3.78
C SER A 227 -12.53 -11.36 3.60
N ASN A 228 -13.62 -10.95 2.94
CA ASN A 228 -13.95 -9.54 2.73
C ASN A 228 -14.34 -8.84 4.04
N CYS A 229 -15.14 -9.49 4.90
CA CYS A 229 -15.48 -8.96 6.21
C CYS A 229 -14.22 -8.75 7.06
N PHE A 230 -13.28 -9.72 7.04
CA PHE A 230 -12.01 -9.58 7.74
C PHE A 230 -11.21 -8.38 7.24
N VAL A 231 -11.02 -8.25 5.92
CA VAL A 231 -10.27 -7.13 5.33
C VAL A 231 -10.91 -5.78 5.67
N ARG A 232 -12.24 -5.67 5.62
CA ARG A 232 -12.94 -4.45 6.04
C ARG A 232 -12.65 -4.08 7.50
N ASN A 233 -12.68 -5.06 8.40
CA ASN A 233 -12.33 -4.83 9.81
C ASN A 233 -10.90 -4.33 9.97
N VAL A 234 -9.94 -4.89 9.21
CA VAL A 234 -8.55 -4.43 9.19
C VAL A 234 -8.42 -2.99 8.71
N LEU A 235 -9.15 -2.61 7.66
CA LEU A 235 -9.13 -1.25 7.14
C LEU A 235 -9.74 -0.24 8.12
N SER A 236 -10.79 -0.62 8.85
CA SER A 236 -11.38 0.21 9.90
C SER A 236 -10.57 0.27 11.20
N TRP A 237 -9.65 -0.69 11.42
CA TRP A 237 -8.90 -0.79 12.67
C TRP A 237 -7.88 0.34 12.82
N SER A 238 -8.01 1.22 13.81
CA SER A 238 -6.94 2.16 14.16
C SER A 238 -6.04 1.55 15.22
N LYS A 239 -4.71 1.76 15.09
CA LYS A 239 -3.81 1.58 16.24
C LYS A 239 -4.29 2.54 17.32
N VAL A 240 -4.67 2.00 18.47
CA VAL A 240 -4.78 2.83 19.67
C VAL A 240 -3.36 3.36 19.90
N ILE A 241 -3.19 4.67 19.78
CA ILE A 241 -1.91 5.30 20.09
C ILE A 241 -1.74 5.08 21.59
N ASP A 242 -0.70 4.32 21.97
CA ASP A 242 -0.38 4.16 23.38
C ASP A 242 -0.31 5.55 24.03
N PRO A 243 -0.96 5.75 25.18
CA PRO A 243 -0.93 7.03 25.86
C PRO A 243 0.53 7.47 26.01
N HIS A 244 0.81 8.73 25.66
CA HIS A 244 2.17 9.25 25.73
C HIS A 244 2.67 9.11 27.17
N ILE A 245 3.80 8.44 27.36
CA ILE A 245 4.44 8.38 28.67
C ILE A 245 4.82 9.82 29.05
N PRO A 246 4.36 10.34 30.20
CA PRO A 246 4.72 11.66 30.69
C PRO A 246 6.24 11.90 30.72
N ALA A 247 6.66 13.15 30.49
CA ALA A 247 8.07 13.49 30.32
C ALA A 247 8.91 13.24 31.59
N ASP A 248 8.31 13.49 32.75
CA ASP A 248 8.87 13.20 34.08
C ASP A 248 9.15 11.71 34.27
N VAL A 249 8.21 10.83 33.88
CA VAL A 249 8.39 9.38 33.96
C VAL A 249 9.54 8.92 33.08
N ARG A 250 9.66 9.45 31.86
CA ARG A 250 10.81 9.14 30.98
C ARG A 250 12.13 9.58 31.58
N GLN A 251 12.15 10.78 32.18
CA GLN A 251 13.35 11.32 32.82
C GLN A 251 13.76 10.47 34.03
N ILE A 252 12.83 10.16 34.94
CA ILE A 252 13.10 9.32 36.11
C ILE A 252 13.58 7.93 35.70
N CYS A 253 12.96 7.32 34.69
CA CYS A 253 13.40 6.01 34.19
C CYS A 253 14.81 6.08 33.59
N ALA A 254 15.14 7.13 32.83
CA ALA A 254 16.48 7.31 32.26
C ALA A 254 17.54 7.53 33.35
N GLU A 255 17.25 8.37 34.34
CA GLU A 255 18.13 8.62 35.49
C GLU A 255 18.37 7.34 36.30
N ARG A 256 17.32 6.54 36.54
CA ARG A 256 17.44 5.27 37.25
C ARG A 256 18.16 4.20 36.45
N LEU A 257 17.95 4.13 35.14
CA LEU A 257 18.69 3.22 34.27
C LEU A 257 20.19 3.55 34.29
N ALA A 258 20.56 4.82 34.16
CA ALA A 258 21.96 5.26 34.22
C ALA A 258 22.60 4.98 35.59
N LEU A 259 21.83 5.07 36.67
CA LEU A 259 22.27 4.70 38.01
C LEU A 259 22.50 3.19 38.13
N TYR A 260 21.59 2.36 37.61
CA TYR A 260 21.76 0.90 37.60
C TYR A 260 22.91 0.43 36.71
N GLU A 261 23.17 1.10 35.58
CA GLU A 261 24.31 0.81 34.72
C GLU A 261 25.66 1.09 35.40
N LYS A 262 25.71 2.08 36.30
CA LYS A 262 26.92 2.43 37.06
C LYS A 262 27.11 1.61 38.33
N ASP A 263 26.05 1.47 39.11
CA ASP A 263 26.12 0.93 40.48
C ASP A 263 25.70 -0.55 40.55
N GLY A 264 25.22 -1.11 39.43
CA GLY A 264 24.65 -2.45 39.36
C GLY A 264 23.22 -2.52 39.87
N PHE A 265 22.52 -3.60 39.51
CA PHE A 265 21.19 -3.88 40.03
C PHE A 265 21.30 -4.57 41.38
N ALA A 266 21.09 -3.84 42.47
CA ALA A 266 20.92 -4.47 43.78
C ALA A 266 19.59 -5.25 43.76
N GLU A 267 19.64 -6.57 43.92
CA GLU A 267 18.42 -7.36 44.07
C GLU A 267 17.62 -6.81 45.26
N PRO A 268 16.34 -6.44 45.06
CA PRO A 268 15.54 -5.96 46.16
C PRO A 268 15.45 -7.05 47.22
N VAL A 269 15.66 -6.69 48.49
CA VAL A 269 15.49 -7.63 49.60
C VAL A 269 14.11 -8.26 49.47
N PRO A 270 14.01 -9.60 49.38
CA PRO A 270 12.73 -10.27 49.20
C PRO A 270 11.73 -9.78 50.24
N ILE A 271 10.60 -9.23 49.78
CA ILE A 271 9.52 -8.76 50.66
C ILE A 271 8.96 -9.95 51.47
N PHE A 272 9.10 -11.16 50.92
CA PHE A 272 8.74 -12.39 51.60
C PHE A 272 9.79 -12.77 52.66
N LYS A 273 9.55 -12.34 53.91
CA LYS A 273 10.26 -12.82 55.11
C LYS A 273 9.59 -14.07 55.67
N GLY A 274 9.39 -15.08 54.83
CA GLY A 274 8.83 -16.34 55.30
C GLY A 274 9.80 -17.04 56.24
N TYR A 275 9.31 -17.57 57.36
CA TYR A 275 10.01 -18.62 58.09
C TYR A 275 10.30 -19.75 57.10
N THR A 276 11.56 -19.92 56.70
CA THR A 276 12.01 -21.15 56.07
C THR A 276 11.89 -22.24 57.13
N LYS A 277 10.72 -22.89 57.21
CA LYS A 277 10.67 -24.22 57.78
C LYS A 277 11.60 -25.07 56.92
N ASP A 278 12.55 -25.78 57.54
CA ASP A 278 13.37 -26.75 56.83
C ASP A 278 12.46 -27.84 56.27
N TYR A 279 12.15 -27.77 54.98
CA TYR A 279 11.36 -28.77 54.26
C TYR A 279 12.22 -29.99 53.85
N SER A 280 13.38 -30.19 54.47
CA SER A 280 14.26 -31.35 54.23
C SER A 280 13.59 -32.70 54.54
N LYS A 281 12.45 -32.69 55.26
CA LYS A 281 11.63 -33.87 55.58
C LYS A 281 10.21 -33.85 55.01
N SER A 282 9.87 -32.87 54.18
CA SER A 282 8.53 -32.78 53.59
C SER A 282 8.51 -33.50 52.25
N GLY A 283 7.67 -34.52 52.14
CA GLY A 283 7.54 -35.34 50.94
C GLY A 283 7.42 -34.47 49.68
N ARG A 284 8.17 -34.85 48.64
CA ARG A 284 8.19 -34.20 47.33
C ARG A 284 6.76 -33.91 46.86
N VAL A 285 6.39 -32.64 46.83
CA VAL A 285 5.19 -32.19 46.11
C VAL A 285 5.42 -32.48 44.63
N SER A 286 4.65 -33.39 44.04
CA SER A 286 4.71 -33.60 42.60
C SER A 286 4.03 -32.43 41.90
N VAL A 287 4.79 -31.68 41.11
CA VAL A 287 4.22 -30.69 40.20
C VAL A 287 3.48 -31.45 39.10
N THR A 288 2.17 -31.64 39.25
CA THR A 288 1.32 -32.06 38.14
C THR A 288 1.20 -30.91 37.14
N SER A 289 1.51 -31.20 35.88
CA SER A 289 1.53 -30.27 34.73
C SER A 289 0.14 -29.80 34.28
N LEU A 290 -0.73 -29.43 35.22
CA LEU A 290 -2.00 -28.77 34.89
C LEU A 290 -1.76 -27.27 34.98
N ILE A 291 -1.39 -26.69 33.84
CA ILE A 291 -1.43 -25.24 33.64
C ILE A 291 -2.92 -24.88 33.52
N GLU A 292 -3.54 -24.51 34.64
CA GLU A 292 -4.86 -23.89 34.60
C GLU A 292 -4.67 -22.45 34.08
N VAL A 293 -4.83 -22.25 32.77
CA VAL A 293 -4.85 -20.92 32.17
C VAL A 293 -6.12 -20.23 32.63
N LYS A 294 -6.04 -19.56 33.79
CA LYS A 294 -7.04 -18.57 34.17
C LYS A 294 -6.83 -17.38 33.25
N THR A 295 -7.70 -17.24 32.25
CA THR A 295 -7.92 -15.94 31.61
C THR A 295 -8.23 -14.97 32.73
N ILE A 296 -7.30 -14.05 32.99
CA ILE A 296 -7.60 -12.85 33.78
C ILE A 296 -8.79 -12.24 33.06
N GLY A 297 -9.97 -12.32 33.68
CA GLY A 297 -11.13 -11.61 33.19
C GLY A 297 -10.70 -10.16 33.13
N SER A 298 -10.60 -9.61 31.92
CA SER A 298 -10.47 -8.17 31.76
C SER A 298 -11.66 -7.58 32.50
N GLU A 299 -11.41 -7.00 33.67
CA GLU A 299 -12.41 -6.23 34.38
C GLU A 299 -13.04 -5.26 33.38
N GLN A 300 -14.34 -5.01 33.56
CA GLN A 300 -15.21 -4.21 32.70
C GLN A 300 -14.83 -2.72 32.65
N PHE A 301 -13.56 -2.37 32.82
CA PHE A 301 -13.05 -1.06 32.50
C PHE A 301 -12.97 -0.96 30.98
N ASN A 302 -14.11 -0.55 30.41
CA ASN A 302 -14.19 -0.01 29.07
C ASN A 302 -13.00 0.97 28.90
N PRO A 303 -12.09 0.78 27.95
CA PRO A 303 -10.93 1.66 27.77
C PRO A 303 -11.33 3.11 27.44
N ILE A 304 -12.60 3.36 27.13
CA ILE A 304 -13.21 4.69 27.02
C ILE A 304 -13.37 5.38 28.38
N SER A 305 -13.50 4.62 29.48
CA SER A 305 -13.62 5.12 30.86
C SER A 305 -12.28 5.62 31.43
N LEU A 306 -11.17 5.26 30.79
CA LEU A 306 -9.85 5.80 31.13
C LEU A 306 -9.79 7.23 30.59
N LEU A 307 -10.26 8.17 31.41
CA LEU A 307 -10.16 9.60 31.12
C LEU A 307 -8.71 9.94 30.83
N LYS A 308 -8.48 10.62 29.70
CA LYS A 308 -7.17 11.14 29.34
C LYS A 308 -6.73 12.10 30.46
N VAL A 309 -5.65 11.78 31.15
CA VAL A 309 -5.08 12.67 32.17
C VAL A 309 -4.72 13.98 31.46
N PRO A 310 -5.27 15.14 31.90
CA PRO A 310 -4.97 16.41 31.28
C PRO A 310 -3.48 16.71 31.38
N ASP A 311 -2.93 17.32 30.33
CA ASP A 311 -1.59 17.87 30.42
C ASP A 311 -1.64 19.17 31.23
N PHE A 312 -1.27 19.09 32.51
CA PHE A 312 -1.27 20.23 33.43
C PHE A 312 -0.22 21.29 33.08
N SER A 313 0.66 21.02 32.11
CA SER A 313 1.59 22.01 31.57
C SER A 313 0.98 22.86 30.45
N ASN A 314 -0.15 22.42 29.86
CA ASN A 314 -0.85 23.17 28.83
C ASN A 314 -1.60 24.38 29.46
N PRO A 315 -1.31 25.63 29.03
CA PRO A 315 -1.96 26.84 29.56
C PRO A 315 -3.49 26.87 29.39
N ASP A 316 -4.04 26.09 28.46
CA ASP A 316 -5.49 26.01 28.22
C ASP A 316 -6.28 25.36 29.39
N TYR A 317 -5.60 24.61 30.27
CA TYR A 317 -6.21 23.95 31.43
C TYR A 317 -6.09 24.74 32.74
N LYS A 318 -5.39 25.90 32.75
CA LYS A 318 -5.22 26.73 33.95
C LYS A 318 -6.38 27.69 34.24
N ASN A 319 -7.36 27.79 33.34
CA ASN A 319 -8.49 28.72 33.44
C ASN A 319 -9.86 28.02 33.41
N LYS A 320 -10.00 26.90 34.13
CA LYS A 320 -11.31 26.33 34.48
C LYS A 320 -11.37 25.97 35.95
#